data_AF-N2BBH5-F1
#
_entry.id   AF-N2BBH5-F1
#
_cell.length_a   1.000
_cell.length_b   1.000
_cell.length_c   1.000
_cell.angle_alpha   90.00
_cell.angle_beta   90.00
_cell.angle_gamma   90.00
#
_symmetry.space_group_name_H-M   'P 1'
#
loop_
_entity.id
_entity.type
_entity.pdbx_description
1 polymer ?
#
loop_
_entity_poly.entity_id
_entity_poly.type
_entity_poly.pdbx_seq_one_letter_code
_entity_poly.pdbx_strand_id
1 'polypeptide(L)'
;MAEFLEIKKKLEGIRQNVQESIADVDKSIGKIDAFGKGMREAGQKIANTFRTFADKPEKEYGEKKFSKTELIKKPFQAKRKLLSGILNCADAAIEKTDRLAAEVKQYQTDKAEREMERAASMEAVSPIEFARVAEPEFQYGAEAFEAHQKETAKTVANDKATKNVPVKSGKSR
;
A
#
# COMPACT_ATOMS: atom_id res chain seq x y z
N MET A 1 5.32 -6.22 -3.20
CA MET A 1 5.51 -6.27 -4.68
C MET A 1 4.57 -7.28 -5.32
N ALA A 2 4.59 -8.56 -4.89
CA ALA A 2 3.71 -9.61 -5.41
C ALA A 2 2.21 -9.28 -5.23
N GLU A 3 1.83 -8.71 -4.09
CA GLU A 3 0.45 -8.30 -3.79
C GLU A 3 -0.09 -7.23 -4.76
N PHE A 4 0.70 -6.18 -5.07
CA PHE A 4 0.32 -5.15 -6.04
C PHE A 4 0.11 -5.71 -7.45
N LEU A 5 0.96 -6.67 -7.85
CA LEU A 5 0.82 -7.35 -9.14
C LEU A 5 -0.44 -8.22 -9.19
N GLU A 6 -0.79 -8.90 -8.09
CA GLU A 6 -2.01 -9.69 -8.01
C GLU A 6 -3.27 -8.80 -8.07
N ILE A 7 -3.29 -7.69 -7.32
CA ILE A 7 -4.38 -6.72 -7.34
C ILE A 7 -4.55 -6.14 -8.75
N LYS A 8 -3.44 -5.74 -9.40
CA LYS A 8 -3.46 -5.22 -10.77
C LYS A 8 -4.05 -6.22 -11.75
N LYS A 9 -3.63 -7.49 -11.72
CA LYS A 9 -4.19 -8.54 -12.58
C LYS A 9 -5.70 -8.72 -12.38
N LYS A 10 -6.17 -8.66 -11.13
CA LYS A 10 -7.62 -8.73 -10.83
C LYS A 10 -8.37 -7.53 -11.40
N LEU A 11 -7.83 -6.32 -11.28
CA LEU A 11 -8.42 -5.11 -11.86
C LEU A 11 -8.44 -5.14 -13.39
N GLU A 12 -7.37 -5.63 -14.03
CA GLU A 12 -7.32 -5.83 -15.49
C GLU A 12 -8.37 -6.85 -15.95
N GLY A 13 -8.57 -7.94 -15.20
CA GLY A 13 -9.65 -8.89 -15.46
C GLY A 13 -11.04 -8.27 -15.35
N ILE A 14 -11.27 -7.42 -14.33
CA ILE A 14 -12.53 -6.67 -14.20
C ILE A 14 -12.72 -5.73 -15.40
N ARG A 15 -11.67 -4.99 -15.79
CA ARG A 15 -11.72 -4.08 -16.95
C ARG A 15 -12.14 -4.83 -18.22
N GLN A 16 -11.50 -5.97 -18.49
CA GLN A 16 -11.81 -6.79 -19.67
C GLN A 16 -13.26 -7.31 -19.63
N ASN A 17 -13.70 -7.89 -18.51
CA ASN A 17 -15.07 -8.38 -18.35
C ASN A 17 -16.11 -7.27 -18.56
N VAL A 18 -15.84 -6.06 -18.06
CA VAL A 18 -16.71 -4.90 -18.25
C VAL A 18 -16.74 -4.45 -19.71
N GLN A 19 -15.60 -4.45 -20.41
CA GLN A 19 -15.53 -4.15 -21.84
C GLN A 19 -16.34 -5.14 -22.68
N GLU A 20 -16.21 -6.44 -22.39
CA GLU A 20 -17.00 -7.50 -23.05
C GLU A 20 -18.51 -7.29 -22.79
N SER A 21 -18.89 -7.00 -21.54
CA SER A 21 -20.28 -6.71 -21.17
C SER A 21 -20.85 -5.48 -21.89
N ILE A 22 -20.04 -4.43 -22.08
CA ILE A 22 -20.44 -3.24 -22.87
C ILE A 22 -20.69 -3.62 -24.32
N ALA A 23 -19.80 -4.41 -24.93
CA ALA A 23 -19.94 -4.85 -26.31
C ALA A 23 -21.23 -5.69 -26.51
N ASP A 24 -21.55 -6.56 -25.56
CA ASP A 24 -22.79 -7.35 -25.58
C ASP A 24 -24.05 -6.48 -25.46
N VAL A 25 -24.01 -5.47 -24.60
CA VAL A 25 -25.10 -4.50 -24.45
C VAL A 25 -25.27 -3.69 -25.74
N ASP A 26 -24.18 -3.25 -26.36
CA ASP A 26 -24.22 -2.51 -27.62
C ASP A 26 -24.78 -3.36 -28.77
N LYS A 27 -24.39 -4.63 -28.85
CA LYS A 27 -24.98 -5.60 -29.79
C LYS A 27 -26.48 -5.78 -29.55
N SER A 28 -26.91 -5.82 -28.30
CA SER A 28 -28.33 -5.94 -27.94
C SER A 28 -29.13 -4.70 -28.33
N ILE A 29 -28.58 -3.50 -28.10
CA ILE A 29 -29.18 -2.24 -28.55
C ILE A 29 -29.32 -2.23 -30.07
N GLY A 30 -28.28 -2.62 -30.81
CA GLY A 30 -28.32 -2.71 -32.27
C GLY A 30 -29.40 -3.67 -32.79
N LYS A 31 -29.59 -4.82 -32.12
CA LYS A 31 -30.69 -5.75 -32.45
C LYS A 31 -32.07 -5.13 -32.22
N ILE A 32 -32.26 -4.39 -31.13
CA ILE A 32 -33.52 -3.71 -30.82
C ILE A 32 -33.83 -2.63 -31.87
N ASP A 33 -32.81 -1.88 -32.30
CA ASP A 33 -32.94 -0.86 -33.33
C ASP A 33 -33.30 -1.48 -34.69
N ALA A 34 -32.60 -2.55 -35.11
CA ALA A 34 -32.89 -3.28 -36.34
C ALA A 34 -34.30 -3.90 -36.31
N PHE A 35 -34.70 -4.50 -35.20
CA PHE A 35 -36.04 -5.06 -35.01
C PHE A 35 -37.12 -3.97 -35.10
N GLY A 36 -36.91 -2.83 -34.44
CA GLY A 36 -37.81 -1.69 -34.52
C GLY A 36 -37.92 -1.15 -35.95
N LYS A 37 -36.83 -1.14 -36.73
CA LYS A 37 -36.86 -0.76 -38.15
C LYS A 37 -37.69 -1.75 -38.97
N GLY A 38 -37.43 -3.05 -38.83
CA GLY A 38 -38.15 -4.11 -39.53
C GLY A 38 -39.66 -4.12 -39.24
N MET A 39 -40.06 -3.92 -37.97
CA MET A 39 -41.48 -3.79 -37.60
C MET A 39 -42.17 -2.61 -38.30
N ARG A 40 -41.49 -1.47 -38.44
CA ARG A 40 -42.04 -0.29 -39.13
C ARG A 40 -42.20 -0.56 -40.62
N GLU A 41 -41.16 -1.10 -41.26
CA GLU A 41 -41.20 -1.44 -42.70
C GLU A 41 -42.29 -2.45 -43.01
N ALA A 42 -42.42 -3.51 -42.19
CA ALA A 42 -43.49 -4.49 -42.35
C ALA A 42 -44.88 -3.86 -42.18
N GLY A 43 -45.07 -3.00 -41.16
CA GLY A 43 -46.33 -2.29 -40.95
C GLY A 43 -46.69 -1.33 -42.09
N GLN A 44 -45.69 -0.63 -42.66
CA GLN A 44 -45.87 0.24 -43.83
C GLN A 44 -46.26 -0.56 -45.06
N LYS A 45 -45.59 -1.70 -45.33
CA LYS A 45 -45.94 -2.60 -46.43
C LYS A 45 -47.37 -3.10 -46.30
N ILE A 46 -47.76 -3.62 -45.13
CA ILE A 46 -49.12 -4.09 -44.85
C ILE A 46 -50.14 -2.98 -45.11
N ALA A 47 -49.90 -1.78 -44.58
CA ALA A 47 -50.80 -0.64 -44.77
C ALA A 47 -50.92 -0.22 -46.23
N ASN A 48 -49.82 -0.22 -46.99
CA ASN A 48 -49.84 0.06 -48.42
C ASN A 48 -50.57 -1.04 -49.21
N THR A 49 -50.41 -2.33 -48.89
CA THR A 49 -51.18 -3.42 -49.53
C THR A 49 -52.69 -3.29 -49.32
N PHE A 50 -53.15 -2.85 -48.13
CA PHE A 50 -54.57 -2.56 -47.92
C PHE A 50 -55.04 -1.34 -48.72
N ARG A 51 -54.15 -0.38 -48.97
CA ARG A 51 -54.42 0.81 -49.77
C ARG A 51 -54.58 0.46 -51.25
N THR A 52 -53.64 -0.31 -51.80
CA THR A 52 -53.69 -0.79 -53.18
C THR A 52 -54.88 -1.71 -53.41
N PHE A 53 -55.26 -2.52 -52.42
CA PHE A 53 -56.48 -3.34 -52.49
C PHE A 53 -57.76 -2.49 -52.57
N ALA A 54 -57.74 -1.27 -52.03
CA ALA A 54 -58.86 -0.33 -52.09
C ALA A 54 -58.72 0.71 -53.23
N ASP A 55 -57.94 0.39 -54.28
CA ASP A 55 -57.62 1.25 -55.43
C ASP A 55 -57.06 2.64 -55.07
N LYS A 56 -56.42 2.75 -53.91
CA LYS A 56 -55.76 3.99 -53.46
C LYS A 56 -54.25 3.90 -53.72
N PRO A 57 -53.60 5.01 -54.14
CA PRO A 57 -52.17 5.03 -54.42
C PRO A 57 -51.36 4.77 -53.14
N GLU A 58 -50.20 4.15 -53.31
CA GLU A 58 -49.25 3.88 -52.23
C GLU A 58 -48.82 5.18 -51.53
N LYS A 59 -48.58 5.09 -50.22
CA LYS A 59 -48.10 6.23 -49.43
C LYS A 59 -46.69 5.95 -48.92
N GLU A 60 -45.79 6.87 -49.18
CA GLU A 60 -44.51 6.92 -48.47
C GLU A 60 -44.74 7.39 -47.04
N TYR A 61 -44.34 6.54 -46.10
CA TYR A 61 -44.41 6.84 -44.69
C TYR A 61 -43.03 7.33 -44.23
N GLY A 62 -42.95 8.59 -43.81
CA GLY A 62 -41.72 9.15 -43.24
C GLY A 62 -41.31 8.49 -41.92
N GLU A 63 -40.10 8.82 -41.44
CA GLU A 63 -39.56 8.31 -40.19
C GLU A 63 -40.44 8.69 -38.99
N LYS A 64 -41.18 7.71 -38.45
CA LYS A 64 -41.92 7.90 -37.20
C LYS A 64 -40.95 7.96 -36.02
N LYS A 65 -40.96 9.11 -35.33
CA LYS A 65 -40.04 9.51 -34.25
C LYS A 65 -40.11 8.68 -32.96
N PHE A 66 -41.13 7.86 -32.76
CA PHE A 66 -41.32 7.07 -31.54
C PHE A 66 -41.76 5.65 -31.87
N SER A 67 -40.91 4.66 -31.58
CA SER A 67 -41.31 3.25 -31.57
C SER A 67 -41.41 2.72 -30.15
N LYS A 68 -42.34 1.79 -29.91
CA LYS A 68 -42.41 1.01 -28.66
C LYS A 68 -41.06 0.35 -28.31
N THR A 69 -40.22 0.10 -29.31
CA THR A 69 -38.85 -0.42 -29.13
C THR A 69 -37.89 0.55 -28.46
N GLU A 70 -38.14 1.86 -28.46
CA GLU A 70 -37.32 2.83 -27.71
C GLU A 70 -37.47 2.66 -26.20
N LEU A 71 -38.66 2.28 -25.73
CA LEU A 71 -38.88 2.01 -24.32
C LEU A 71 -38.10 0.77 -23.87
N ILE A 72 -38.00 -0.22 -24.76
CA ILE A 72 -37.21 -1.44 -24.55
C ILE A 72 -35.71 -1.13 -24.58
N LYS A 73 -35.28 -0.12 -25.34
CA LYS A 73 -33.88 0.32 -25.46
C LYS A 73 -33.35 1.04 -24.22
N LYS A 74 -34.19 1.84 -23.53
CA LYS A 74 -33.77 2.67 -22.39
C LYS A 74 -33.06 1.89 -21.26
N PRO A 75 -33.54 0.72 -20.80
CA PRO A 75 -32.82 -0.09 -19.80
C PRO A 75 -31.41 -0.50 -20.25
N PHE A 76 -31.22 -0.86 -21.51
CA PHE A 76 -29.91 -1.24 -22.04
C PHE A 76 -28.97 -0.03 -22.13
N GLN A 77 -29.47 1.15 -22.49
CA GLN A 77 -28.69 2.38 -22.45
C GLN A 77 -28.27 2.76 -21.03
N ALA A 78 -29.17 2.60 -20.05
CA ALA A 78 -28.84 2.82 -18.64
C ALA A 78 -27.76 1.83 -18.16
N LYS A 79 -27.91 0.54 -18.52
CA LYS A 79 -26.90 -0.50 -18.24
C LYS A 79 -25.55 -0.16 -18.87
N ARG A 80 -25.52 0.25 -20.15
CA ARG A 80 -24.30 0.70 -20.83
C ARG A 80 -23.62 1.83 -20.06
N LYS A 81 -24.38 2.86 -19.66
CA LYS A 81 -23.85 4.01 -18.92
C LYS A 81 -23.25 3.59 -17.57
N LEU A 82 -23.91 2.67 -16.85
CA LEU A 82 -23.40 2.12 -15.60
C LEU A 82 -22.08 1.37 -15.82
N LEU A 83 -22.03 0.50 -16.83
CA LEU A 83 -20.82 -0.25 -17.18
C LEU A 83 -19.66 0.68 -17.59
N SER A 84 -19.93 1.74 -18.35
CA SER A 84 -18.92 2.75 -18.68
C SER A 84 -18.40 3.46 -17.43
N GLY A 85 -19.24 3.71 -16.43
CA GLY A 85 -18.81 4.23 -15.14
C GLY A 85 -17.87 3.27 -14.39
N ILE A 86 -18.21 1.98 -14.37
CA ILE A 86 -17.38 0.93 -13.77
C ILE A 86 -16.03 0.82 -14.50
N LEU A 87 -16.04 0.90 -15.83
CA LEU A 87 -14.81 0.88 -16.65
C LEU A 87 -13.85 2.00 -16.24
N ASN A 88 -14.36 3.24 -16.17
CA ASN A 88 -13.56 4.40 -15.75
C ASN A 88 -13.01 4.23 -14.33
N CYS A 89 -13.82 3.68 -13.41
CA CYS A 89 -13.37 3.40 -12.05
C CYS A 89 -12.26 2.34 -12.03
N ALA A 90 -12.36 1.28 -12.85
CA ALA A 90 -11.35 0.23 -12.95
C ALA A 90 -10.04 0.79 -13.52
N ASP A 91 -10.10 1.62 -14.57
CA ASP A 91 -8.92 2.27 -15.14
C ASP A 91 -8.23 3.18 -14.11
N ALA A 92 -8.99 4.00 -13.39
CA ALA A 92 -8.44 4.85 -12.32
C ALA A 92 -7.85 4.04 -11.17
N ALA A 93 -8.43 2.88 -10.83
CA ALA A 93 -7.91 1.99 -9.80
C ALA A 93 -6.58 1.34 -10.23
N ILE A 94 -6.44 0.96 -11.50
CA ILE A 94 -5.19 0.44 -12.06
C ILE A 94 -4.10 1.51 -11.96
N GLU A 95 -4.38 2.73 -12.42
CA GLU A 95 -3.43 3.84 -12.37
C GLU A 95 -2.97 4.13 -10.93
N LYS A 96 -3.91 4.19 -9.98
CA LYS A 96 -3.59 4.38 -8.55
C LYS A 96 -2.74 3.25 -7.99
N THR A 97 -3.02 2.01 -8.38
CA THR A 97 -2.24 0.84 -7.94
C THR A 97 -0.82 0.91 -8.49
N ASP A 98 -0.63 1.33 -9.74
CA ASP A 98 0.68 1.52 -10.35
C ASP A 98 1.48 2.65 -9.69
N ARG A 99 0.82 3.79 -9.41
CA ARG A 99 1.43 4.92 -8.69
C ARG A 99 1.86 4.50 -7.28
N LEU A 100 0.99 3.81 -6.54
CA LEU A 100 1.29 3.33 -5.20
C LEU A 100 2.42 2.31 -5.21
N ALA A 101 2.46 1.41 -6.19
CA ALA A 101 3.56 0.47 -6.35
C ALA A 101 4.91 1.18 -6.60
N ALA A 102 4.92 2.29 -7.34
CA ALA A 102 6.11 3.10 -7.54
C ALA A 102 6.53 3.84 -6.26
N GLU A 103 5.57 4.45 -5.54
CA GLU A 103 5.81 5.17 -4.29
C GLU A 103 6.36 4.25 -3.20
N VAL A 104 5.83 3.02 -3.07
CA VAL A 104 6.34 2.03 -2.12
C VAL A 104 7.78 1.61 -2.46
N LYS A 105 8.13 1.49 -3.74
CA LYS A 105 9.51 1.20 -4.14
C LYS A 105 10.45 2.34 -3.74
N GLN A 106 10.05 3.58 -4.03
CA GLN A 106 10.82 4.76 -3.66
C GLN A 106 11.00 4.88 -2.15
N TYR A 107 9.94 4.68 -1.38
CA TYR A 107 10.04 4.68 0.08
C TYR A 107 11.02 3.63 0.61
N GLN A 108 11.05 2.43 0.01
CA GLN A 108 12.01 1.39 0.40
C GLN A 108 13.46 1.77 0.05
N THR A 109 13.70 2.39 -1.11
CA THR A 109 15.05 2.86 -1.48
C THR A 109 15.51 3.99 -0.57
N ASP A 110 14.65 4.98 -0.31
CA ASP A 110 14.98 6.13 0.54
C ASP A 110 15.21 5.70 1.99
N LYS A 111 14.46 4.70 2.46
CA LYS A 111 14.67 4.10 3.79
C LYS A 111 16.02 3.36 3.84
N ALA A 112 16.34 2.56 2.84
CA ALA A 112 17.61 1.84 2.78
C ALA A 112 18.80 2.80 2.71
N GLU A 113 18.69 3.88 1.94
CA GLU A 113 19.71 4.94 1.86
C GLU A 113 19.90 5.63 3.21
N ARG A 114 18.81 6.00 3.89
CA ARG A 114 18.88 6.61 5.24
C ARG A 114 19.47 5.65 6.28
N GLU A 115 19.17 4.35 6.20
CA GLU A 115 19.77 3.34 7.08
C GLU A 115 21.26 3.15 6.80
N MET A 116 21.67 3.16 5.52
CA MET A 116 23.07 3.11 5.10
C MET A 116 23.83 4.38 5.55
N GLU A 117 23.24 5.56 5.39
CA GLU A 117 23.81 6.82 5.86
C GLU A 117 23.95 6.84 7.38
N ARG A 118 22.95 6.34 8.12
CA ARG A 118 23.05 6.17 9.58
C ARG A 118 24.16 5.21 9.98
N ALA A 119 24.27 4.06 9.31
CA ALA A 119 25.33 3.09 9.55
C ALA A 119 26.72 3.66 9.21
N ALA A 120 26.84 4.51 8.20
CA ALA A 120 28.07 5.21 7.86
C ALA A 120 28.40 6.37 8.83
N SER A 121 27.38 7.03 9.40
CA SER A 121 27.54 8.09 10.40
C SER A 121 27.87 7.56 11.80
N MET A 122 27.59 6.28 12.09
CA MET A 122 28.19 5.58 13.21
C MET A 122 29.65 5.32 12.85
N GLU A 123 30.50 6.29 13.16
CA GLU A 123 31.95 6.17 13.04
C GLU A 123 32.37 4.82 13.62
N ALA A 124 33.07 4.02 12.82
CA ALA A 124 33.58 2.72 13.25
C ALA A 124 34.64 2.96 14.33
N VAL A 125 34.20 3.12 15.58
CA VAL A 125 35.08 3.26 16.74
C VAL A 125 36.00 2.05 16.71
N SER A 126 37.29 2.29 16.49
CA SER A 126 38.23 1.19 16.32
C SER A 126 38.23 0.37 17.61
N PRO A 127 38.33 -0.98 17.54
CA PRO A 127 38.47 -1.80 18.75
C PRO A 127 39.62 -1.37 19.65
N ILE A 128 40.63 -0.69 19.08
CA ILE A 128 41.78 -0.13 19.77
C ILE A 128 41.39 1.04 20.68
N GLU A 129 40.41 1.86 20.29
CA GLU A 129 39.94 2.99 21.11
C GLU A 129 39.09 2.51 22.29
N PHE A 130 38.26 1.48 22.12
CA PHE A 130 37.59 0.82 23.24
C PHE A 130 38.59 0.20 24.23
N ALA A 131 39.68 -0.36 23.73
CA ALA A 131 40.74 -0.94 24.58
C ALA A 131 41.56 0.12 25.35
N ARG A 132 41.56 1.40 24.93
CA ARG A 132 42.18 2.50 25.69
C ARG A 132 41.34 2.99 26.87
N VAL A 133 40.03 2.74 26.83
CA VAL A 133 39.10 3.10 27.90
C VAL A 133 39.02 1.99 28.95
N ALA A 134 39.25 0.74 28.55
CA ALA A 134 39.40 -0.38 29.46
C ALA A 134 40.79 -0.40 30.10
N GLU A 135 40.86 -0.68 31.40
CA GLU A 135 42.15 -0.94 32.03
C GLU A 135 42.80 -2.18 31.41
N PRO A 136 44.11 -2.14 31.08
CA PRO A 136 44.80 -3.21 30.38
C PRO A 136 44.87 -4.52 31.18
N GLU A 137 44.71 -4.47 32.51
CA GLU A 137 44.65 -5.64 33.38
C GLU A 137 43.54 -5.46 34.42
N PHE A 138 42.80 -6.54 34.71
CA PHE A 138 41.72 -6.55 35.70
C PHE A 138 42.29 -6.50 37.12
N GLN A 139 42.38 -5.30 37.71
CA GLN A 139 42.99 -5.12 39.05
C GLN A 139 41.98 -5.18 40.22
N TYR A 140 40.69 -5.34 39.93
CA TYR A 140 39.61 -5.28 40.93
C TYR A 140 39.06 -6.66 41.32
N GLY A 141 39.95 -7.58 41.67
CA GLY A 141 39.60 -8.90 42.19
C GLY A 141 39.43 -8.95 43.71
N ALA A 142 38.80 -10.01 44.23
CA ALA A 142 38.67 -10.25 45.67
C ALA A 142 40.03 -10.26 46.39
N GLU A 143 41.08 -10.73 45.72
CA GLU A 143 42.45 -10.75 46.24
C GLU A 143 43.03 -9.34 46.46
N ALA A 144 42.73 -8.38 45.56
CA ALA A 144 43.16 -6.99 45.72
C ALA A 144 42.45 -6.32 46.92
N PHE A 145 41.16 -6.65 47.13
CA PHE A 145 40.40 -6.18 48.28
C PHE A 145 40.92 -6.77 49.60
N GLU A 146 41.25 -8.07 49.62
CA GLU A 146 41.87 -8.71 50.78
C GLU A 146 43.27 -8.16 51.09
N ALA A 147 44.08 -7.89 50.06
CA ALA A 147 45.40 -7.30 50.24
C ALA A 147 45.31 -5.90 50.87
N HIS A 148 44.39 -5.07 50.40
CA HIS A 148 44.13 -3.75 50.98
C HIS A 148 43.60 -3.84 52.42
N GLN A 149 42.73 -4.82 52.74
CA GLN A 149 42.29 -5.06 54.11
C GLN A 149 43.44 -5.52 55.02
N LYS A 150 44.33 -6.38 54.53
CA LYS A 150 45.51 -6.84 55.29
C LYS A 150 46.51 -5.71 55.50
N GLU A 151 46.69 -4.83 54.52
CA GLU A 151 47.55 -3.66 54.63
C GLU A 151 46.99 -2.61 55.59
N THR A 152 45.69 -2.31 55.51
CA THR A 152 45.00 -1.44 56.48
C THR A 152 44.96 -2.05 57.89
N ALA A 153 44.84 -3.37 58.03
CA ALA A 153 44.98 -4.04 59.32
C ALA A 153 46.41 -3.95 59.88
N LYS A 154 47.44 -4.02 59.01
CA LYS A 154 48.85 -3.86 59.39
C LYS A 154 49.19 -2.42 59.78
N THR A 155 48.66 -1.41 59.08
CA THR A 155 48.85 0.00 59.46
C THR A 155 48.17 0.31 60.80
N VAL A 156 46.93 -0.16 60.99
CA VAL A 156 46.22 -0.04 62.28
C VAL A 156 46.90 -0.82 63.40
N ALA A 157 47.58 -1.94 63.11
CA ALA A 157 48.37 -2.68 64.10
C ALA A 157 49.68 -1.95 64.46
N ASN A 158 50.37 -1.35 63.49
CA ASN A 158 51.57 -0.53 63.74
C ASN A 158 51.23 0.75 64.53
N ASP A 159 50.08 1.37 64.28
CA ASP A 159 49.58 2.53 65.05
C ASP A 159 49.16 2.16 66.48
N LYS A 160 48.79 0.89 66.73
CA LYS A 160 48.50 0.38 68.08
C LYS A 160 49.76 -0.07 68.83
N ALA A 161 50.82 -0.48 68.12
CA ALA A 161 52.10 -0.86 68.72
C ALA A 161 52.89 0.36 69.24
N THR A 162 52.75 1.54 68.62
CA THR A 162 53.40 2.78 69.08
C THR A 162 52.75 3.43 70.31
N LYS A 163 51.54 3.01 70.71
CA LYS A 163 50.83 3.56 71.88
C LYS A 163 51.06 2.83 73.20
N ASN A 164 51.80 1.72 73.20
CA ASN A 164 52.06 0.92 74.40
C ASN A 164 53.55 0.95 74.80
N VAL A 165 54.05 2.11 75.22
CA VAL A 165 55.20 2.20 76.12
C VAL A 165 54.72 2.86 77.41
N PRO A 166 54.63 2.13 78.53
CA PRO A 166 54.33 2.74 79.82
C PRO A 166 55.64 3.33 80.38
N VAL A 167 55.60 4.47 81.09
CA VAL A 167 56.38 4.70 82.33
C VAL A 167 56.20 6.13 82.89
N LYS A 168 55.59 6.13 84.08
CA LYS A 168 55.90 6.88 85.33
C LYS A 168 55.72 8.41 85.42
N SER A 169 54.58 8.74 86.03
CA SER A 169 54.40 9.58 87.23
C SER A 169 55.61 10.27 87.90
N GLY A 170 55.44 11.56 88.22
CA GLY A 170 56.17 12.31 89.27
C GLY A 170 56.10 13.83 89.01
N LYS A 171 55.05 14.56 89.41
CA LYS A 171 54.80 15.24 90.70
C LYS A 171 55.72 16.45 91.00
N SER A 172 55.12 17.64 90.88
CA SER A 172 55.31 18.90 91.63
C SER A 172 56.72 19.46 91.87
N ARG A 173 56.97 20.71 91.45
CA ARG A 173 56.79 21.91 92.29
C ARG A 173 56.80 23.18 91.42
#